data_AF-A0A091EH93-F1
#
_entry.id   AF-A0A091EH93-F1
#
_cell.length_a   1.000
_cell.length_b   1.000
_cell.length_c   1.000
_cell.angle_alpha   90.00
_cell.angle_beta   90.00
_cell.angle_gamma   90.00
#
_symmetry.space_group_name_H-M   'P 1'
#
loop_
_entity.id
_entity.type
_entity.pdbx_description
1 polymer ?
#
loop_
_entity_poly.entity_id
_entity_poly.type
_entity_poly.pdbx_seq_one_letter_code
_entity_poly.pdbx_strand_id
1 'polypeptide(L)'
;GPIYIKVTYCLVELQQWKATFGKYKENPDKVANLVGRAINTQNPDWSDLKSMTDTFLDPTEREMVNKAIINPSEANIASRAIQGTVTEIFPMDNPGWDPNMPEQMARLKRYQNLTVYGLKHGVPKALNWSKRYKVKQTYDDSPTDFLN
;
A
#
# COMPACT_ATOMS: atom_id res chain seq x y z
N GLY A 1 -25.65 1.96 18.57
CA GLY A 1 -24.78 2.44 17.47
C GLY A 1 -24.83 1.44 16.33
N PRO A 2 -24.29 1.77 15.13
CA PRO A 2 -24.18 0.80 14.04
C PRO A 2 -23.28 -0.37 14.48
N ILE A 3 -23.66 -1.59 14.11
CA ILE A 3 -22.90 -2.83 14.35
C ILE A 3 -22.12 -3.14 13.08
N TYR A 4 -20.81 -3.36 13.20
CA TYR A 4 -19.97 -3.77 12.08
C TYR A 4 -20.05 -5.28 11.88
N ILE A 5 -20.59 -5.70 10.74
CA ILE A 5 -20.61 -7.09 10.31
C ILE A 5 -19.39 -7.33 9.43
N LYS A 6 -18.59 -8.34 9.77
CA LYS A 6 -17.37 -8.69 9.03
C LYS A 6 -17.73 -9.27 7.66
N VAL A 7 -17.17 -8.67 6.60
CA VAL A 7 -17.15 -9.26 5.26
C VAL A 7 -15.72 -9.64 4.96
N THR A 8 -15.46 -10.95 4.88
CA THR A 8 -14.12 -11.47 4.62
C THR A 8 -13.86 -11.49 3.11
N TYR A 9 -12.68 -11.06 2.68
CA TYR A 9 -12.27 -11.23 1.29
C TYR A 9 -12.00 -12.71 0.99
N CYS A 10 -12.55 -13.21 -0.12
CA CYS A 10 -12.21 -14.55 -0.58
C CYS A 10 -10.83 -14.54 -1.23
N LEU A 11 -9.99 -15.55 -0.93
CA LEU A 11 -8.67 -15.71 -1.53
C LEU A 11 -8.72 -15.67 -3.07
N VAL A 12 -9.79 -16.20 -3.68
CA VAL A 12 -9.98 -16.20 -5.14
C VAL A 12 -10.04 -14.78 -5.70
N GLU A 13 -10.78 -13.89 -5.05
CA GLU A 13 -10.92 -12.48 -5.49
C GLU A 13 -9.56 -11.76 -5.42
N LEU A 14 -8.81 -11.97 -4.33
CA LEU A 14 -7.47 -11.39 -4.18
C LEU A 14 -6.50 -11.89 -5.27
N GLN A 15 -6.56 -13.17 -5.64
CA GLN A 15 -5.73 -13.72 -6.72
C GLN A 15 -6.11 -13.14 -8.09
N GLN A 16 -7.41 -12.95 -8.36
CA GLN A 16 -7.88 -12.30 -9.60
C GLN A 16 -7.41 -10.85 -9.68
N TRP A 17 -7.47 -10.11 -8.57
CA TRP A 17 -6.96 -8.75 -8.51
C TRP A 17 -5.45 -8.73 -8.77
N LYS A 18 -4.70 -9.63 -8.13
CA LYS A 18 -3.25 -9.79 -8.37
C LYS A 18 -2.94 -10.03 -9.84
N ALA A 19 -3.68 -10.91 -10.50
CA ALA A 19 -3.53 -11.16 -11.93
C ALA A 19 -3.79 -9.90 -12.79
N THR A 20 -4.68 -9.00 -12.33
CA THR A 20 -5.09 -7.80 -13.08
C THR A 20 -4.03 -6.68 -13.09
N PHE A 21 -3.19 -6.56 -12.06
CA PHE A 21 -2.17 -5.51 -11.98
C PHE A 21 -0.73 -5.99 -12.13
N GLY A 22 -0.51 -7.31 -12.16
CA GLY A 22 0.82 -7.89 -12.33
C GLY A 22 1.73 -7.61 -11.13
N LYS A 23 2.98 -7.25 -11.38
CA LYS A 23 3.95 -6.95 -10.31
C LYS A 23 3.65 -5.59 -9.68
N TYR A 24 3.62 -5.51 -8.36
CA TYR A 24 3.35 -4.25 -7.66
C TYR A 24 4.35 -3.14 -8.03
N LYS A 25 5.64 -3.46 -8.14
CA LYS A 25 6.69 -2.51 -8.60
C LYS A 25 6.46 -1.91 -10.00
N GLU A 26 5.56 -2.46 -10.80
CA GLU A 26 5.17 -1.88 -12.10
C GLU A 26 4.03 -0.87 -11.94
N ASN A 27 3.09 -1.12 -11.03
CA ASN A 27 1.85 -0.36 -10.93
C ASN A 27 1.46 -0.03 -9.46
N PRO A 28 2.33 0.61 -8.66
CA PRO A 28 2.05 0.86 -7.24
C PRO A 28 0.79 1.70 -7.01
N ASP A 29 0.56 2.73 -7.84
CA ASP A 29 -0.65 3.56 -7.79
C ASP A 29 -1.93 2.75 -8.08
N LYS A 30 -1.88 1.78 -9.00
CA LYS A 30 -3.04 0.92 -9.33
C LYS A 30 -3.42 0.05 -8.13
N VAL A 31 -2.42 -0.53 -7.45
CA VAL A 31 -2.63 -1.34 -6.25
C VAL A 31 -3.15 -0.47 -5.09
N ALA A 32 -2.55 0.69 -4.86
CA ALA A 32 -2.99 1.63 -3.81
C ALA A 32 -4.44 2.09 -4.03
N ASN A 33 -4.82 2.41 -5.27
CA ASN A 33 -6.19 2.81 -5.62
C ASN A 33 -7.20 1.69 -5.39
N LEU A 34 -6.84 0.44 -5.72
CA LEU A 34 -7.71 -0.71 -5.50
C LEU A 34 -7.93 -0.96 -4.00
N VAL A 35 -6.86 -0.94 -3.22
CA VAL A 35 -6.94 -1.07 -1.74
C VAL A 35 -7.71 0.09 -1.13
N GLY A 36 -7.52 1.33 -1.61
CA GLY A 36 -8.30 2.48 -1.18
C GLY A 36 -9.80 2.33 -1.47
N ARG A 37 -10.17 1.80 -2.64
CA ARG A 37 -11.57 1.48 -2.97
C ARG A 37 -12.12 0.41 -2.02
N ALA A 38 -11.37 -0.67 -1.81
CA ALA A 38 -11.74 -1.76 -0.89
C ALA A 38 -11.98 -1.24 0.55
N ILE A 39 -11.11 -0.34 1.02
CA ILE A 39 -11.26 0.39 2.30
C ILE A 39 -12.58 1.14 2.37
N ASN A 40 -12.92 1.89 1.33
CA ASN A 40 -14.12 2.71 1.29
C ASN A 40 -15.41 1.88 1.18
N THR A 41 -15.38 0.76 0.48
CA THR A 41 -16.60 -0.04 0.21
C THR A 41 -16.89 -1.08 1.28
N GLN A 42 -15.86 -1.67 1.89
CA GLN A 42 -16.04 -2.83 2.77
C GLN A 42 -15.42 -2.64 4.16
N ASN A 43 -14.66 -1.57 4.39
CA ASN A 43 -14.00 -1.30 5.67
C ASN A 43 -13.21 -2.51 6.25
N PRO A 44 -12.30 -3.14 5.47
CA PRO A 44 -11.45 -4.24 5.91
C PRO A 44 -10.78 -3.97 7.26
N ASP A 45 -10.70 -5.00 8.09
CA ASP A 45 -9.95 -4.95 9.34
C ASP A 45 -8.43 -5.11 9.10
N TRP A 46 -7.66 -5.16 10.18
CA TRP A 46 -6.21 -5.35 10.11
C TRP A 46 -5.83 -6.65 9.40
N SER A 47 -6.54 -7.75 9.68
CA SER A 47 -6.25 -9.07 9.10
C SER A 47 -6.57 -9.09 7.61
N ASP A 48 -7.68 -8.47 7.21
CA ASP A 48 -8.05 -8.38 5.80
C ASP A 48 -6.98 -7.63 4.98
N LEU A 49 -6.51 -6.48 5.48
CA LEU A 49 -5.43 -5.72 4.85
C LEU A 49 -4.10 -6.47 4.86
N LYS A 50 -3.80 -7.23 5.92
CA LYS A 50 -2.63 -8.09 5.97
C LYS A 50 -2.70 -9.18 4.89
N SER A 51 -3.83 -9.85 4.75
CA SER A 51 -4.04 -10.85 3.69
C SER A 51 -3.97 -10.26 2.28
N MET A 52 -4.52 -9.05 2.07
CA MET A 52 -4.38 -8.33 0.80
C MET A 52 -2.92 -8.05 0.47
N THR A 53 -2.18 -7.43 1.39
CA THR A 53 -0.77 -7.07 1.18
C THR A 53 0.12 -8.30 1.02
N ASP A 54 -0.11 -9.37 1.78
CA ASP A 54 0.60 -10.64 1.61
C ASP A 54 0.29 -11.32 0.27
N THR A 55 -0.91 -11.12 -0.26
CA THR A 55 -1.27 -11.65 -1.58
C THR A 55 -0.64 -10.81 -2.68
N PHE A 56 -0.75 -9.48 -2.60
CA PHE A 56 -0.38 -8.58 -3.70
C PHE A 56 1.12 -8.37 -3.84
N LEU A 57 1.88 -8.50 -2.75
CA LEU A 57 3.27 -8.08 -2.67
C LEU A 57 4.19 -9.28 -2.42
N ASP A 58 5.37 -9.26 -3.05
CA ASP A 58 6.47 -10.13 -2.64
C ASP A 58 7.08 -9.68 -1.29
N PRO A 59 7.90 -10.50 -0.60
CA PRO A 59 8.50 -10.12 0.67
C PRO A 59 9.31 -8.82 0.64
N THR A 60 10.03 -8.56 -0.45
CA THR A 60 10.82 -7.33 -0.64
C THR A 60 9.91 -6.12 -0.85
N GLU A 61 8.85 -6.27 -1.64
CA GLU A 61 7.84 -5.25 -1.87
C GLU A 61 7.11 -4.86 -0.57
N ARG A 62 6.78 -5.85 0.28
CA ARG A 62 6.23 -5.58 1.62
C ARG A 62 7.19 -4.78 2.49
N GLU A 63 8.47 -5.15 2.50
CA GLU A 63 9.47 -4.42 3.28
C GLU A 63 9.59 -2.97 2.80
N MET A 64 9.56 -2.75 1.49
CA MET A 64 9.55 -1.41 0.89
C MET A 64 8.33 -0.58 1.33
N VAL A 65 7.13 -1.17 1.28
CA VAL A 65 5.88 -0.53 1.75
C VAL A 65 5.97 -0.20 3.23
N ASN A 66 6.43 -1.14 4.07
CA ASN A 66 6.58 -0.94 5.51
C ASN A 66 7.57 0.19 5.82
N LYS A 67 8.75 0.22 5.16
CA LYS A 67 9.74 1.30 5.33
C LYS A 67 9.19 2.66 4.93
N ALA A 68 8.39 2.73 3.86
CA ALA A 68 7.75 3.97 3.45
C ALA A 68 6.78 4.52 4.51
N ILE A 69 6.20 3.66 5.35
CA ILE A 69 5.31 4.06 6.46
C ILE A 69 6.11 4.37 7.74
N ILE A 70 7.06 3.49 8.09
CA ILE A 70 7.80 3.53 9.36
C ILE A 70 8.74 4.72 9.41
N ASN A 71 9.58 4.93 8.39
CA ASN A 71 10.63 5.94 8.47
C ASN A 71 10.07 7.36 8.71
N PRO A 72 9.00 7.81 8.01
CA PRO A 72 8.38 9.09 8.30
C PRO A 72 7.70 9.11 9.67
N SER A 73 7.13 7.99 10.12
CA SER A 73 6.49 7.89 11.44
C SER A 73 7.52 8.06 12.56
N GLU A 74 8.67 7.38 12.46
CA GLU A 74 9.80 7.53 13.39
C GLU A 74 10.31 8.97 13.43
N ALA A 75 10.51 9.60 12.27
CA ALA A 75 10.96 10.98 12.19
C ALA A 75 9.97 11.94 12.87
N ASN A 76 8.66 11.73 12.70
CA ASN A 76 7.62 12.54 13.33
C ASN A 76 7.51 12.30 14.86
N ILE A 77 7.77 11.08 15.32
CA ILE A 77 7.84 10.78 16.77
C ILE A 77 9.07 11.45 17.38
N ALA A 78 10.23 11.31 16.73
CA ALA A 78 11.48 11.91 17.19
C ALA A 78 11.42 13.44 17.27
N SER A 79 10.70 14.08 16.34
CA SER A 79 10.44 15.53 16.35
C SER A 79 9.29 15.96 17.28
N ARG A 80 8.67 15.02 18.00
CA ARG A 80 7.48 15.23 18.86
C ARG A 80 6.26 15.79 18.13
N ALA A 81 6.20 15.68 16.80
CA ALA A 81 5.03 16.06 16.01
C ALA A 81 3.86 15.08 16.20
N ILE A 82 4.16 13.82 16.54
CA ILE A 82 3.18 12.77 16.85
C ILE A 82 3.60 12.10 18.16
N GLN A 83 2.63 11.81 19.04
CA GLN A 83 2.86 11.02 20.26
C GLN A 83 2.67 9.51 19.99
N GLY A 84 3.36 8.69 20.78
CA GLY A 84 3.28 7.23 20.74
C GLY A 84 4.50 6.56 20.13
N THR A 85 4.39 5.25 19.91
CA THR A 85 5.43 4.42 19.29
C THR A 85 5.07 4.01 17.87
N VAL A 86 6.07 3.62 17.06
CA VAL A 86 5.82 3.12 15.69
C VAL A 86 4.88 1.91 15.72
N THR A 87 5.04 1.02 16.71
CA THR A 87 4.22 -0.19 16.86
C THR A 87 2.78 0.11 17.26
N GLU A 88 2.51 1.21 17.96
CA GLU A 88 1.15 1.71 18.20
C GLU A 88 0.52 2.32 16.94
N ILE A 89 1.34 2.95 16.09
CA ILE A 89 0.89 3.65 14.88
C ILE A 89 0.64 2.67 13.73
N PHE A 90 1.54 1.72 13.54
CA PHE A 90 1.50 0.72 12.47
C PHE A 90 1.98 -0.65 12.99
N PRO A 91 1.09 -1.40 13.68
CA PRO A 91 1.43 -2.71 14.24
C PRO A 91 1.67 -3.75 13.14
N MET A 92 2.76 -4.52 13.30
CA MET A 92 3.12 -5.64 12.40
C MET A 92 2.41 -6.94 12.75
N ASP A 93 1.98 -7.08 14.01
CA ASP A 93 1.19 -8.20 14.52
C ASP A 93 -0.25 -7.76 14.76
N ASN A 94 -1.17 -8.73 14.85
CA ASN A 94 -2.60 -8.44 14.99
C ASN A 94 -2.87 -7.67 16.29
N PRO A 95 -3.34 -6.41 16.22
CA PRO A 95 -3.59 -5.61 17.41
C PRO A 95 -4.93 -5.93 18.09
N GLY A 96 -5.77 -6.80 17.51
CA GLY A 96 -7.05 -7.20 18.07
C GLY A 96 -8.10 -6.07 18.11
N TRP A 97 -8.01 -5.09 17.21
CA TRP A 97 -8.95 -3.97 17.20
C TRP A 97 -10.38 -4.41 16.87
N ASP A 98 -11.31 -4.07 17.76
CA ASP A 98 -12.75 -4.21 17.60
C ASP A 98 -13.31 -2.98 16.86
N PRO A 99 -13.80 -3.13 15.62
CA PRO A 99 -14.39 -2.02 14.86
C PRO A 99 -15.66 -1.43 15.50
N ASN A 100 -16.29 -2.12 16.46
CA ASN A 100 -17.44 -1.60 17.18
C ASN A 100 -17.05 -0.61 18.31
N MET A 101 -15.77 -0.56 18.69
CA MET A 101 -15.26 0.41 19.66
C MET A 101 -14.74 1.67 18.94
N PRO A 102 -15.28 2.87 19.21
CA PRO A 102 -14.90 4.10 18.49
C PRO A 102 -13.40 4.39 18.47
N GLU A 103 -12.71 4.20 19.59
CA GLU A 103 -11.26 4.42 19.69
C GLU A 103 -10.46 3.43 18.83
N GLN A 104 -10.90 2.18 18.79
CA GLN A 104 -10.23 1.12 18.04
C GLN A 104 -10.54 1.24 16.54
N MET A 105 -11.75 1.69 16.17
CA MET A 105 -12.08 2.10 14.80
C MET A 105 -11.20 3.26 14.33
N ALA A 106 -10.91 4.25 15.19
CA ALA A 106 -10.01 5.35 14.82
C ALA A 106 -8.58 4.84 14.53
N ARG A 107 -8.09 3.88 15.31
CA ARG A 107 -6.80 3.20 15.06
C ARG A 107 -6.83 2.40 13.76
N LEU A 108 -7.91 1.66 13.50
CA LEU A 108 -8.11 0.94 12.25
C LEU A 108 -8.11 1.89 11.03
N LYS A 109 -8.81 3.02 11.11
CA LYS A 109 -8.83 4.04 10.05
C LYS A 109 -7.45 4.62 9.79
N ARG A 110 -6.67 4.88 10.84
CA ARG A 110 -5.29 5.32 10.72
C ARG A 110 -4.43 4.27 10.01
N TYR A 111 -4.55 3.00 10.40
CA TYR A 111 -3.84 1.89 9.77
C TYR A 111 -4.20 1.75 8.28
N GLN A 112 -5.49 1.75 7.94
CA GLN A 112 -5.99 1.75 6.56
C GLN A 112 -5.35 2.86 5.70
N ASN A 113 -5.31 4.09 6.22
CA ASN A 113 -4.70 5.22 5.52
C ASN A 113 -3.18 5.06 5.34
N LEU A 114 -2.48 4.58 6.37
CA LEU A 114 -1.05 4.32 6.29
C LEU A 114 -0.72 3.21 5.30
N THR A 115 -1.53 2.14 5.22
CA THR A 115 -1.36 1.07 4.22
C THR A 115 -1.45 1.62 2.80
N VAL A 116 -2.46 2.45 2.49
CA VAL A 116 -2.58 3.09 1.17
C VAL A 116 -1.39 4.02 0.89
N TYR A 117 -0.97 4.80 1.89
CA TYR A 117 0.21 5.65 1.77
C TYR A 117 1.47 4.83 1.47
N GLY A 118 1.72 3.75 2.20
CA GLY A 118 2.85 2.85 1.97
C GLY A 118 2.82 2.21 0.58
N LEU A 119 1.65 1.77 0.10
CA LEU A 119 1.49 1.24 -1.26
C LEU A 119 1.78 2.29 -2.35
N LYS A 120 1.52 3.57 -2.08
CA LYS A 120 1.82 4.65 -3.02
C LYS A 120 3.29 5.04 -3.02
N HIS A 121 3.95 4.95 -1.87
CA HIS A 121 5.29 5.49 -1.64
C HIS A 121 6.38 4.42 -1.45
N GLY A 122 6.01 3.14 -1.43
CA GLY A 122 6.94 2.03 -1.21
C GLY A 122 7.95 1.85 -2.35
N VAL A 123 7.55 2.10 -3.60
CA VAL A 123 8.47 2.03 -4.73
C VAL A 123 9.25 3.35 -4.84
N PRO A 124 10.59 3.33 -4.72
CA PRO A 124 11.39 4.55 -4.82
C PRO A 124 11.15 5.29 -6.14
N LYS A 125 11.02 6.62 -6.07
CA LYS A 125 10.77 7.44 -7.27
C LYS A 125 11.80 7.18 -8.37
N ALA A 126 13.09 7.02 -8.04
CA ALA A 126 14.15 6.74 -9.01
C ALA A 126 13.91 5.46 -9.85
N LEU A 127 13.35 4.41 -9.25
CA LEU A 127 12.95 3.17 -9.93
C LEU A 127 11.72 3.37 -10.84
N ASN A 128 10.82 4.28 -10.46
CA ASN A 128 9.66 4.65 -11.29
C ASN A 128 10.09 5.52 -12.49
N TRP A 129 10.98 6.49 -12.26
CA TRP A 129 11.51 7.37 -13.31
C TRP A 129 12.29 6.62 -14.38
N SER A 130 13.17 5.69 -14.01
CA SER A 130 13.92 4.88 -14.99
C SER A 130 13.01 4.10 -15.95
N LYS A 131 11.83 3.64 -15.48
CA LYS A 131 10.80 3.04 -16.36
C LYS A 131 10.09 4.07 -17.24
N ARG A 132 9.69 5.23 -16.71
CA ARG A 132 9.03 6.29 -17.49
C ARG A 132 9.90 6.76 -18.66
N TYR A 133 11.21 6.86 -18.46
CA TYR A 133 12.15 7.21 -19.53
C TYR A 133 12.38 6.04 -20.51
N LYS A 134 12.46 4.78 -20.05
CA LYS A 134 12.54 3.61 -20.95
C LYS A 134 11.31 3.49 -21.87
N VAL A 135 10.11 3.80 -21.37
CA VAL A 135 8.87 3.80 -22.18
C VAL A 135 8.86 4.94 -23.20
N LYS A 136 9.49 6.08 -22.90
CA LYS A 136 9.68 7.16 -23.88
C LYS A 136 10.77 6.87 -24.91
N GLN A 137 11.80 6.09 -24.57
CA GLN A 137 12.90 5.75 -25.47
C GLN A 137 12.56 4.65 -26.50
N THR A 138 11.38 4.03 -26.43
CA THR A 138 10.93 3.06 -27.45
C THR A 138 10.12 3.69 -28.58
N TYR A 139 10.08 5.02 -28.68
CA TYR A 139 9.44 5.77 -29.76
C TYR A 139 10.42 6.86 -30.20
N ASP A 140 11.03 6.70 -31.38
CA ASP A 140 12.10 7.51 -32.02
C ASP A 140 13.49 7.45 -31.35
N ASP A 141 14.63 7.17 -31.99
CA ASP A 141 14.97 7.07 -33.41
C ASP A 141 16.18 6.12 -33.56
N SER A 142 16.17 5.32 -34.63
CA SER A 142 17.41 4.80 -35.21
C SER A 142 18.10 5.95 -35.94
N PRO A 143 19.28 6.45 -35.54
CA PRO A 143 19.99 7.44 -36.33
C PRO A 143 20.66 6.70 -37.50
N THR A 144 19.92 6.47 -38.59
CA THR A 144 20.50 5.86 -39.80
C THR A 144 20.25 6.66 -41.08
N ASP A 145 19.59 7.83 -41.02
CA ASP A 145 19.31 8.64 -42.21
C ASP A 145 20.08 9.97 -42.33
N PHE A 146 21.19 10.16 -41.61
CA PHE A 146 22.12 11.26 -41.90
C PHE A 146 23.27 10.83 -42.83
N LEU A 147 22.92 10.37 -44.03
CA LEU A 147 23.83 10.31 -45.18
C LEU A 147 23.01 10.55 -46.47
N ASN A 148 22.84 11.83 -46.83
CA ASN A 148 22.93 12.36 -48.20
C ASN A 148 22.76 13.89 -48.20
#